data_AF-A0A380K3L2-F1
#
_entry.id   AF-A0A380K3L2-F1
#
_cell.length_a   1.000
_cell.length_b   1.000
_cell.length_c   1.000
_cell.angle_alpha   90.00
_cell.angle_beta   90.00
_cell.angle_gamma   90.00
#
_symmetry.space_group_name_H-M   'P 1'
#
loop_
_entity.id
_entity.type
_entity.pdbx_description
1 polymer ?
#
loop_
_entity_poly.entity_id
_entity_poly.type
_entity_poly.pdbx_seq_one_letter_code
_entity_poly.pdbx_strand_id
1 'polypeptide(L)'
;MTAELATSALQMSLDKHRKPLIIHSDMGSQYTSAEFNIKCQNYGLKHSYSLKGHPYDNGRMESFHSILKREEVYLKVYQTLTEVQAAIGWYINFYNRNRISNVA
;
A
#
# COMPACT_ATOMS: atom_id res chain seq x y z
N MET A 1 0.61 14.28 -3.69
CA MET A 1 -0.31 13.13 -3.51
C MET A 1 -1.50 13.59 -2.66
N THR A 2 -2.72 13.25 -3.08
CA THR A 2 -3.98 13.69 -2.47
C THR A 2 -4.51 12.66 -1.46
N ALA A 3 -5.37 13.09 -0.54
CA ALA A 3 -6.11 12.18 0.33
C ALA A 3 -7.03 11.24 -0.48
N GLU A 4 -7.59 11.74 -1.59
CA GLU A 4 -8.39 10.97 -2.55
C GLU A 4 -7.70 9.69 -3.06
N LEU A 5 -6.39 9.74 -3.31
CA LEU A 5 -5.66 8.55 -3.75
C LEU A 5 -5.63 7.48 -2.66
N ALA A 6 -5.39 7.88 -1.41
CA ALA A 6 -5.37 6.98 -0.26
C ALA A 6 -6.78 6.42 0.05
N THR A 7 -7.82 7.26 -0.02
CA THR A 7 -9.21 6.85 0.19
C THR A 7 -9.71 5.92 -0.92
N SER A 8 -9.24 6.10 -2.16
CA SER A 8 -9.54 5.21 -3.29
C SER A 8 -8.84 3.86 -3.13
N ALA A 9 -7.56 3.85 -2.71
CA ALA A 9 -6.84 2.61 -2.44
C ALA A 9 -7.48 1.79 -1.31
N LEU A 10 -7.91 2.46 -0.23
CA LEU A 10 -8.66 1.81 0.86
C LEU A 10 -9.95 1.17 0.34
N GLN A 11 -10.73 1.89 -0.46
CA GLN A 11 -11.98 1.36 -1.05
C GLN A 11 -11.72 0.10 -1.87
N MET A 12 -10.77 0.18 -2.82
CA MET A 12 -10.44 -0.96 -3.68
C MET A 12 -10.02 -2.20 -2.88
N SER A 13 -9.33 -2.01 -1.75
CA SER A 13 -8.95 -3.10 -0.85
C SER A 13 -10.17 -3.73 -0.17
N LEU A 14 -11.06 -2.90 0.36
CA LEU A 14 -12.30 -3.34 1.04
C LEU A 14 -13.26 -4.06 0.09
N ASP A 15 -13.30 -3.66 -1.18
CA ASP A 15 -14.15 -4.29 -2.20
C ASP A 15 -13.62 -5.68 -2.61
N LYS A 16 -12.30 -5.90 -2.53
CA LYS A 16 -11.64 -7.13 -3.02
C LYS A 16 -11.27 -8.12 -1.91
N HIS A 17 -11.13 -7.64 -0.67
CA HIS A 17 -10.57 -8.42 0.43
C HIS A 17 -11.46 -8.36 1.66
N ARG A 18 -11.23 -9.29 2.59
CA ARG A 18 -11.91 -9.28 3.88
C ARG A 18 -11.54 -8.01 4.64
N LYS A 19 -12.55 -7.30 5.14
CA LYS A 19 -12.39 -6.10 5.95
C LYS A 19 -11.50 -6.38 7.18
N PRO A 20 -10.38 -5.64 7.37
CA PRO A 20 -9.55 -5.75 8.55
C PRO A 20 -10.18 -5.04 9.75
N LEU A 21 -9.70 -5.32 10.96
CA LEU A 21 -10.10 -4.57 12.17
C LEU A 21 -9.32 -3.25 12.30
N ILE A 22 -8.03 -3.28 11.93
CA ILE A 22 -7.10 -2.17 12.06
C ILE A 22 -6.48 -1.88 10.70
N ILE A 23 -6.39 -0.60 10.36
CA ILE A 23 -5.46 -0.12 9.32
C ILE A 23 -4.33 0.63 10.00
N HIS A 24 -3.10 0.28 9.67
CA HIS A 24 -1.90 0.93 10.19
C HIS A 24 -1.22 1.69 9.07
N SER A 25 -0.86 2.95 9.29
CA SER A 25 -0.17 3.80 8.33
C SER A 25 0.92 4.64 9.00
N ASP A 26 1.79 5.26 8.19
CA ASP A 26 2.69 6.29 8.70
C ASP A 26 1.94 7.61 8.99
N MET A 27 2.65 8.61 9.51
CA MET A 27 2.08 9.94 9.79
C MET A 27 1.99 10.83 8.53
N GLY A 28 1.93 10.27 7.33
CA GLY A 28 1.79 11.02 6.08
C GLY A 28 0.52 11.87 6.06
N SER A 29 0.58 13.03 5.37
CA SER A 29 -0.54 13.98 5.31
C SER A 29 -1.80 13.40 4.65
N GLN A 30 -1.64 12.39 3.79
CA GLN A 30 -2.77 11.69 3.16
C GLN A 30 -3.54 10.84 4.17
N TYR A 31 -2.82 10.10 5.03
CA TYR A 31 -3.42 9.21 6.02
C TYR A 31 -3.92 9.97 7.26
N THR A 32 -3.23 11.04 7.64
CA THR A 32 -3.66 11.93 8.74
C THR A 32 -4.78 12.90 8.35
N SER A 33 -5.18 12.92 7.07
CA SER A 33 -6.27 13.78 6.59
C SER A 33 -7.62 13.45 7.22
N ALA A 34 -8.49 14.44 7.33
CA ALA A 34 -9.87 14.23 7.80
C ALA A 34 -10.64 13.27 6.88
N GLU A 35 -10.46 13.41 5.56
CA GLU A 35 -11.11 12.56 4.56
C GLU A 35 -10.80 11.08 4.76
N PHE A 36 -9.53 10.73 4.98
CA PHE A 36 -9.11 9.35 5.21
C PHE A 36 -9.67 8.80 6.53
N ASN A 37 -9.59 9.59 7.61
CA ASN A 37 -10.10 9.18 8.91
C ASN A 37 -11.63 8.99 8.92
N ILE A 38 -12.38 9.88 8.27
CA ILE A 38 -13.84 9.74 8.10
C ILE A 38 -14.15 8.44 7.35
N LYS A 39 -13.41 8.14 6.28
CA LYS A 39 -13.62 6.91 5.51
C LYS A 39 -13.33 5.66 6.35
N CYS A 40 -12.26 5.65 7.14
CA CYS A 40 -11.98 4.56 8.08
C CYS A 40 -13.13 4.37 9.08
N GLN A 41 -13.64 5.46 9.67
CA GLN A 41 -14.76 5.43 10.62
C GLN A 41 -16.04 4.87 9.99
N ASN A 42 -16.38 5.29 8.77
CA ASN A 42 -17.55 4.81 8.04
C ASN A 42 -17.52 3.29 7.80
N TYR A 43 -16.32 2.73 7.62
CA TYR A 43 -16.14 1.28 7.49
C TYR A 43 -15.95 0.54 8.83
N GLY A 44 -15.93 1.26 9.95
CA GLY A 44 -15.69 0.70 11.28
C GLY A 44 -14.25 0.19 11.47
N LEU A 45 -13.28 0.82 10.79
CA LEU A 45 -11.86 0.49 10.88
C LEU A 45 -11.20 1.33 11.98
N LYS A 46 -10.41 0.69 12.85
CA LYS A 46 -9.54 1.41 13.77
C LYS A 46 -8.28 1.86 13.02
N HIS A 47 -8.08 3.18 12.92
CA HIS A 47 -6.86 3.72 12.33
C HIS A 47 -5.76 3.83 13.40
N SER A 48 -4.59 3.25 13.10
CA SER A 48 -3.37 3.30 13.90
C SER A 48 -2.26 3.96 13.09
N TYR A 49 -1.38 4.70 13.77
CA TYR A 49 -0.24 5.38 13.15
C TYR A 49 1.06 4.89 13.75
N SER A 50 2.13 4.87 12.94
CA SER A 50 3.49 4.71 13.45
C SER A 50 3.84 5.86 14.41
N LEU A 51 4.54 5.55 15.48
CA LEU A 51 4.98 6.58 16.43
C LEU A 51 6.05 7.48 15.78
N LYS A 52 6.11 8.75 16.19
CA LYS A 52 7.16 9.66 15.73
C LYS A 52 8.53 9.09 16.15
N GLY A 53 9.42 8.88 15.17
CA GLY A 53 10.73 8.27 15.40
C GLY A 53 10.76 6.73 15.30
N HIS A 54 9.66 6.09 14.89
CA HIS A 54 9.56 4.64 14.71
C HIS A 54 9.34 4.25 13.22
N PRO A 55 10.36 4.41 12.35
CA PRO A 55 10.22 4.06 10.92
C PRO A 55 10.02 2.56 10.70
N TYR A 56 10.46 1.71 11.64
CA TYR A 56 10.38 0.25 11.53
C TYR A 56 8.94 -0.27 11.46
N ASP A 57 7.95 0.47 11.97
CA ASP A 57 6.53 0.11 11.88
C ASP A 57 6.06 0.00 10.42
N ASN A 58 6.68 0.78 9.52
CA ASN A 58 6.42 0.75 8.08
C ASN A 58 7.38 -0.17 7.31
N GLY A 59 8.29 -0.86 8.01
CA GLY A 59 9.41 -1.59 7.41
C GLY A 59 8.97 -2.70 6.43
N ARG A 60 7.80 -3.31 6.64
CA ARG A 60 7.24 -4.30 5.70
C ARG A 60 6.89 -3.69 4.35
N MET A 61 6.24 -2.53 4.34
CA MET A 61 5.90 -1.81 3.11
C MET A 61 7.14 -1.21 2.43
N GLU A 62 8.09 -0.68 3.21
CA GLU A 62 9.35 -0.17 2.67
C GLU A 62 10.20 -1.28 2.03
N SER A 63 10.23 -2.46 2.66
CA SER A 63 10.90 -3.65 2.11
C SER A 63 10.25 -4.09 0.80
N PHE A 64 8.92 -4.15 0.76
CA PHE A 64 8.17 -4.45 -0.47
C PHE A 64 8.52 -3.46 -1.59
N HIS A 65 8.47 -2.15 -1.32
CA HIS A 65 8.78 -1.14 -2.32
C HIS A 65 10.22 -1.22 -2.83
N SER A 66 11.17 -1.51 -1.94
CA SER A 66 12.58 -1.67 -2.30
C SER A 66 12.79 -2.88 -3.22
N ILE A 67 12.11 -4.00 -2.91
CA ILE A 67 12.14 -5.22 -3.70
C ILE A 67 11.48 -5.00 -5.08
N LEU A 68 10.27 -4.44 -5.12
CA LEU A 68 9.56 -4.08 -6.35
C LEU A 68 10.43 -3.19 -7.26
N LYS A 69 11.05 -2.15 -6.70
CA LYS A 69 11.89 -1.25 -7.49
C LYS A 69 13.09 -1.98 -8.08
N ARG A 70 13.79 -2.78 -7.28
CA ARG A 70 14.99 -3.51 -7.70
C ARG A 70 14.71 -4.60 -8.72
N GLU A 71 13.62 -5.35 -8.55
CA GLU A 71 13.33 -6.54 -9.36
C GLU A 71 12.47 -6.23 -10.59
N GLU A 72 11.74 -5.10 -10.63
CA GLU A 72 10.82 -4.77 -11.72
C GLU A 72 11.06 -3.36 -12.29
N VAL A 73 11.01 -2.32 -11.46
CA VAL A 73 11.00 -0.93 -11.95
C VAL A 73 12.34 -0.50 -12.56
N TYR A 74 13.46 -0.81 -11.93
CA TYR A 74 14.79 -0.37 -12.38
C TYR A 74 15.32 -1.16 -13.58
N LEU A 75 14.72 -2.30 -13.89
CA LEU A 75 15.15 -3.18 -14.99
C LEU A 75 14.37 -2.92 -16.28
N LYS A 76 13.38 -2.04 -16.28
CA LYS A 76 12.43 -1.84 -17.37
C LYS A 76 12.31 -0.37 -17.74
N VAL A 77 12.11 -0.12 -19.04
CA VAL A 77 11.71 1.18 -19.56
C VAL A 77 10.29 1.04 -20.09
N TYR A 78 9.35 1.73 -19.46
CA TYR A 78 7.95 1.72 -19.84
C TYR A 78 7.66 2.83 -20.84
N GLN A 79 6.93 2.52 -21.90
CA GLN A 79 6.55 3.47 -22.95
C GLN A 79 5.20 4.13 -22.66
N THR A 80 4.32 3.45 -21.92
CA THR A 80 2.97 3.94 -21.62
C THR A 80 2.57 3.72 -20.17
N LEU A 81 1.61 4.50 -19.68
CA LEU A 81 1.06 4.30 -18.34
C LEU A 81 0.36 2.94 -18.20
N THR A 82 -0.32 2.49 -19.25
CA THR A 82 -0.98 1.17 -19.28
C THR A 82 0.02 0.04 -19.10
N GLU A 83 1.19 0.16 -19.72
CA GLU A 83 2.28 -0.81 -19.57
C GLU A 83 2.79 -0.85 -18.12
N VAL A 84 3.01 0.32 -17.50
CA VAL A 84 3.38 0.41 -16.08
C VAL A 84 2.32 -0.27 -15.20
N GLN A 85 1.04 0.05 -15.42
CA GLN A 85 -0.05 -0.52 -14.61
C GLN A 85 -0.13 -2.04 -14.73
N ALA A 86 0.02 -2.57 -15.95
CA ALA A 86 0.02 -4.01 -16.20
C ALA A 86 1.23 -4.70 -15.54
N ALA A 87 2.42 -4.12 -15.70
CA ALA A 87 3.66 -4.64 -15.14
C ALA A 87 3.65 -4.67 -13.61
N ILE A 88 3.26 -3.55 -12.97
CA ILE A 88 3.14 -3.45 -11.51
C ILE A 88 2.05 -4.39 -10.99
N GLY A 89 0.90 -4.47 -11.67
CA GLY A 89 -0.17 -5.39 -11.30
C GLY A 89 0.25 -6.86 -11.36
N TRP A 90 0.98 -7.25 -12.42
CA TRP A 90 1.56 -8.58 -12.55
C TRP A 90 2.57 -8.86 -11.43
N TYR A 91 3.48 -7.93 -11.16
CA TYR A 91 4.50 -8.10 -10.12
C TYR A 91 3.89 -8.25 -8.73
N ILE A 92 2.86 -7.45 -8.39
CA ILE A 92 2.13 -7.58 -7.12
C ILE A 92 1.48 -8.97 -7.00
N ASN A 93 0.92 -9.50 -8.09
CA ASN A 93 0.36 -10.86 -8.10
C ASN A 93 1.43 -11.92 -7.86
N PHE A 94 2.54 -11.85 -8.61
CA PHE A 94 3.70 -12.73 -8.45
C PHE A 94 4.26 -12.67 -7.02
N TYR A 95 4.46 -11.47 -6.47
CA TYR A 95 4.97 -11.26 -5.11
C TYR A 95 4.10 -11.96 -4.05
N ASN A 96 2.77 -11.84 -4.17
CA ASN A 96 1.84 -12.38 -3.19
C ASN A 96 1.56 -13.89 -3.34
N ARG A 97 1.77 -14.49 -4.52
CA ARG A 97 1.34 -15.87 -4.80
C ARG A 97 2.46 -16.83 -5.15
N ASN A 98 3.56 -16.34 -5.71
CA ASN A 98 4.58 -17.18 -6.35
C ASN A 98 5.99 -16.91 -5.82
N ARG A 99 6.25 -15.74 -5.25
CA ARG A 99 7.56 -15.42 -4.67
C ARG A 99 7.79 -16.27 -3.43
N ILE A 100 8.85 -17.08 -3.46
CA ILE A 100 9.32 -17.80 -2.29
C ILE A 100 9.82 -16.77 -1.27
N SER A 101 9.07 -16.62 -0.19
CA SER A 101 9.36 -15.72 0.92
C SER A 101 9.74 -16.57 2.13
N ASN A 102 10.93 -16.35 2.69
CA ASN A 102 11.32 -16.94 3.99
C ASN A 102 10.84 -16.09 5.18
N VAL A 103 10.00 -15.09 4.96
CA VAL A 103 9.57 -14.14 5.99
C VAL A 103 8.18 -14.55 6.49
N ALA A 104 8.12 -14.94 7.77
CA ALA A 104 6.91 -15.11 8.57
C ALA A 104 6.35 -13.75 9.07
#